data_AF-A0A7C0ZAR9-F1
#
_entry.id   AF-A0A7C0ZAR9-F1
#
_cell.length_a   1.000
_cell.length_b   1.000
_cell.length_c   1.000
_cell.angle_alpha   90.00
_cell.angle_beta   90.00
_cell.angle_gamma   90.00
#
_symmetry.space_group_name_H-M   'P 1'
#
loop_
_entity.id
_entity.type
_entity.pdbx_description
1 polymer ?
#
loop_
_entity_poly.entity_id
_entity_poly.type
_entity_poly.pdbx_seq_one_letter_code
_entity_poly.pdbx_strand_id
1 'polypeptide(L)'
;MNDKGKIVTGLVIFAAVVTFPFWYNLGKAAPPPEVVLTEKAKAAGECVLPKEEIRTEHMKLLDVWRDTQVRDGQTVYINAKGKAYTMSLSNTCLDCHSNYKDFCDRCHAYASTDPYCWDCHIDNPKEGE
;
A
#
# COMPACT_ATOMS: atom_id res chain seq x y z
N MET A 1 41.01 -8.88 38.97
CA MET A 1 40.44 -9.80 37.96
C MET A 1 40.03 -8.95 36.77
N ASN A 2 40.49 -9.29 35.56
CA ASN A 2 40.25 -8.49 34.36
C ASN A 2 39.13 -9.16 33.56
N ASP A 3 37.88 -8.81 33.85
CA ASP A 3 36.70 -9.41 33.22
C ASP A 3 36.49 -8.92 31.76
N LYS A 4 37.38 -8.07 31.23
CA LYS A 4 37.36 -7.62 29.83
C LYS A 4 37.24 -8.78 28.84
N GLY A 5 37.95 -9.89 29.05
CA GLY A 5 37.86 -11.05 28.16
C GLY A 5 36.47 -11.69 28.13
N LYS A 6 35.82 -11.82 29.30
CA LYS A 6 34.46 -12.37 29.40
C LYS A 6 33.42 -11.44 28.79
N ILE A 7 33.59 -10.12 29.00
CA ILE A 7 32.71 -9.09 28.46
C ILE A 7 32.80 -9.05 26.93
N VAL A 8 34.00 -9.08 26.35
CA VAL A 8 34.20 -9.09 24.90
C VAL A 8 33.61 -10.35 24.26
N THR A 9 33.83 -11.52 24.85
CA THR A 9 33.24 -12.77 24.36
C THR A 9 31.70 -12.72 24.40
N GLY A 10 31.12 -12.21 25.48
CA GLY A 10 29.67 -12.03 25.60
C GLY A 10 29.11 -11.07 24.54
N LEU A 11 29.80 -9.96 24.27
CA LEU A 11 29.40 -8.99 23.24
C LEU A 11 29.43 -9.58 21.83
N VAL A 12 30.45 -10.37 21.50
CA VAL A 12 30.55 -11.03 20.18
C VAL A 12 29.41 -12.03 19.99
N ILE A 13 29.12 -12.85 21.02
CA ILE A 13 28.00 -13.80 20.97
C ILE A 13 26.67 -13.06 20.82
N PHE A 14 26.45 -12.00 21.60
CA PHE A 14 25.26 -11.19 21.52
C PHE A 14 25.07 -10.58 20.13
N ALA A 15 26.11 -9.96 19.57
CA ALA A 15 26.07 -9.38 18.23
C ALA A 15 25.79 -10.44 17.16
N ALA A 16 26.40 -11.62 17.26
CA ALA A 16 26.14 -12.72 16.34
C ALA A 16 24.67 -13.19 16.42
N VAL A 17 24.13 -13.36 17.62
CA VAL A 17 22.72 -13.80 17.81
C VAL A 17 21.73 -12.75 17.33
N VAL A 18 21.94 -11.47 17.63
CA VAL A 18 21.03 -10.38 17.23
C VAL A 18 21.08 -10.14 15.73
N THR A 19 22.24 -10.28 15.11
CA THR A 19 22.37 -10.10 13.65
C THR A 19 22.02 -11.36 12.86
N PHE A 20 22.01 -12.55 13.48
CA PHE A 20 21.73 -13.83 12.82
C PHE A 20 20.45 -13.83 11.97
N PRO A 21 19.29 -13.31 12.41
CA PRO A 21 18.09 -13.28 11.59
C PRO A 21 18.29 -12.48 10.29
N PHE A 22 19.09 -11.42 10.29
CA PHE A 22 19.35 -10.62 9.09
C PHE A 22 20.20 -11.39 8.08
N TRP A 23 21.23 -12.10 8.54
CA TRP A 23 22.04 -12.96 7.67
C TRP A 23 21.26 -14.18 7.16
N TYR A 24 20.44 -14.79 8.01
CA TYR A 24 19.64 -15.97 7.67
C TYR A 24 18.46 -15.66 6.72
N ASN A 25 17.96 -14.42 6.76
CA ASN A 25 16.89 -13.94 5.88
C ASN A 25 17.41 -13.08 4.72
N LEU A 26 18.72 -12.89 4.58
CA LEU A 26 19.30 -12.13 3.47
C LEU A 26 18.93 -12.78 2.13
N GLY A 27 18.28 -12.02 1.25
CA GLY A 27 17.81 -12.51 -0.06
C GLY A 27 16.47 -13.26 -0.06
N LYS A 28 15.86 -13.52 1.11
CA LYS A 28 14.49 -14.05 1.22
C LYS A 28 13.49 -12.90 1.19
N ALA A 29 13.42 -12.19 0.07
CA ALA A 29 12.35 -11.21 -0.12
C ALA A 29 11.01 -11.96 -0.20
N ALA A 30 10.02 -11.52 0.58
CA ALA A 30 8.67 -12.02 0.43
C ALA A 30 8.20 -11.73 -1.01
N PRO A 31 7.65 -12.72 -1.72
CA PRO A 31 7.17 -12.50 -3.08
C PRO A 31 6.13 -11.38 -3.07
N PRO A 32 6.09 -10.55 -4.13
CA PRO A 32 5.09 -9.50 -4.22
C PRO A 32 3.69 -10.13 -4.14
N PRO A 33 2.71 -9.43 -3.54
CA PRO A 33 1.36 -9.95 -3.41
C PRO A 33 0.76 -10.20 -4.79
N GLU A 34 0.12 -11.35 -4.95
CA GLU A 34 -0.68 -11.65 -6.14
C GLU A 34 -2.05 -10.96 -5.99
N VAL A 35 -2.33 -10.04 -6.92
CA VAL A 35 -3.55 -9.22 -6.90
C VAL A 35 -4.48 -9.62 -8.03
N VAL A 36 -5.78 -9.67 -7.74
CA VAL A 36 -6.80 -9.96 -8.75
C VAL A 36 -7.17 -8.67 -9.47
N LEU A 37 -6.89 -8.60 -10.77
CA LEU A 37 -7.33 -7.48 -11.61
C LEU A 37 -8.65 -7.81 -12.30
N THR A 38 -9.54 -6.83 -12.38
CA THR A 38 -10.76 -6.91 -13.20
C THR A 38 -10.39 -6.96 -14.68
N GLU A 39 -11.29 -7.49 -15.52
CA GLU A 39 -11.11 -7.46 -16.98
C GLU A 39 -10.98 -6.03 -17.51
N LYS A 40 -11.66 -5.07 -16.88
CA LYS A 40 -11.56 -3.64 -17.19
C LYS A 40 -10.17 -3.10 -16.90
N ALA A 41 -9.57 -3.41 -15.75
CA ALA A 41 -8.20 -3.01 -15.44
C ALA A 41 -7.19 -3.65 -16.39
N LYS A 42 -7.37 -4.93 -16.76
CA LYS A 42 -6.51 -5.62 -17.73
C LYS A 42 -6.58 -4.96 -19.11
N ALA A 43 -7.77 -4.59 -19.58
CA ALA A 43 -7.98 -3.95 -20.87
C ALA A 43 -7.48 -2.50 -20.89
N ALA A 44 -7.64 -1.75 -19.78
CA ALA A 44 -7.22 -0.36 -19.69
C ALA A 44 -5.69 -0.19 -19.63
N GLY A 45 -4.98 -1.15 -19.01
CA GLY A 45 -3.52 -1.10 -18.80
C GLY A 45 -3.06 -0.06 -17.77
N GLU A 46 -3.80 1.04 -17.63
CA GLU A 46 -3.59 2.12 -16.66
C GLU A 46 -4.93 2.72 -16.23
N CYS A 47 -5.05 3.06 -14.94
CA CYS A 47 -6.19 3.80 -14.41
C CYS A 47 -5.77 5.24 -14.07
N VAL A 48 -5.73 5.62 -12.78
CA VAL A 48 -5.51 7.01 -12.37
C VAL A 48 -4.07 7.47 -12.63
N LEU A 49 -3.10 6.61 -12.30
CA LEU A 49 -1.67 6.83 -12.51
C LEU A 49 -1.00 5.55 -13.03
N PRO A 50 0.20 5.64 -13.62
CA PRO A 50 1.01 4.48 -13.98
C PRO A 50 1.28 3.54 -12.80
N LYS A 51 1.43 2.25 -13.09
CA LYS A 51 1.65 1.19 -12.09
C LYS A 51 2.79 1.49 -11.12
N GLU A 52 3.92 1.98 -11.63
CA GLU A 52 5.10 2.25 -10.79
C GLU A 52 4.91 3.48 -9.89
N GLU A 53 4.09 4.44 -10.31
CA GLU A 53 3.75 5.61 -9.52
C GLU A 53 2.72 5.25 -8.44
N ILE A 54 1.67 4.48 -8.76
CA ILE A 54 0.72 4.01 -7.74
C ILE A 54 1.43 3.21 -6.65
N ARG A 55 2.38 2.35 -6.98
CA ARG A 55 3.10 1.56 -5.96
C ARG A 55 3.85 2.39 -4.92
N THR A 56 4.28 3.60 -5.29
CA THR A 56 5.12 4.45 -4.44
C THR A 56 4.34 5.61 -3.83
N GLU A 57 3.39 6.17 -4.58
CA GLU A 57 2.68 7.40 -4.22
C GLU A 57 1.19 7.17 -3.90
N HIS A 58 0.69 5.92 -3.89
CA HIS A 58 -0.72 5.59 -3.66
C HIS A 58 -1.34 6.32 -2.46
N MET A 59 -0.73 6.21 -1.28
CA MET A 59 -1.30 6.80 -0.07
C MET A 59 -1.22 8.31 -0.07
N LYS A 60 -0.18 8.89 -0.65
CA LYS A 60 -0.07 10.34 -0.80
C LYS A 60 -1.16 10.90 -1.70
N LEU A 61 -1.48 10.20 -2.80
CA LEU A 61 -2.61 10.56 -3.67
C LEU A 61 -3.92 10.52 -2.87
N LEU A 62 -4.16 9.46 -2.10
CA LEU A 62 -5.38 9.31 -1.30
C LEU A 62 -5.50 10.36 -0.20
N ASP A 63 -4.40 10.71 0.49
CA ASP A 63 -4.40 11.75 1.51
C ASP A 63 -4.76 13.11 0.91
N VAL A 64 -4.18 13.45 -0.24
CA VAL A 64 -4.52 14.67 -0.97
C VAL A 64 -5.98 14.65 -1.40
N TRP A 65 -6.48 13.53 -1.96
CA TRP A 65 -7.87 13.41 -2.39
C TRP A 65 -8.87 13.56 -1.27
N ARG A 66 -8.57 12.96 -0.10
CA ARG A 66 -9.39 13.10 1.11
C ARG A 66 -9.45 14.56 1.54
N ASP A 67 -8.29 15.19 1.70
CA ASP A 67 -8.22 16.57 2.16
C ASP A 67 -8.89 17.53 1.17
N THR A 68 -8.68 17.32 -0.13
CA THR A 68 -9.27 18.15 -1.19
C THR A 68 -10.81 18.04 -1.21
N GLN A 69 -11.37 16.83 -1.06
CA GLN A 69 -12.83 16.68 -0.99
C GLN A 69 -13.40 17.27 0.29
N VAL A 70 -12.82 16.91 1.43
CA VAL A 70 -13.40 17.27 2.73
C VAL A 70 -13.22 18.76 3.03
N ARG A 71 -12.10 19.36 2.64
CA ARG A 71 -11.78 20.76 2.95
C ARG A 71 -12.20 21.72 1.85
N ASP A 72 -11.98 21.36 0.59
CA ASP A 72 -12.18 22.26 -0.53
C ASP A 72 -13.46 21.96 -1.33
N GLY A 73 -14.12 20.83 -1.04
CA GLY A 73 -15.35 20.41 -1.72
C GLY A 73 -15.14 20.02 -3.19
N GLN A 74 -13.90 19.90 -3.66
CA GLN A 74 -13.62 19.48 -5.03
C GLN A 74 -13.68 17.97 -5.11
N THR A 75 -14.32 17.44 -6.15
CA THR A 75 -14.55 15.99 -6.32
C THR A 75 -13.85 15.41 -7.54
N VAL A 76 -13.19 16.24 -8.36
CA VAL A 76 -12.57 15.82 -9.62
C VAL A 76 -11.06 16.00 -9.55
N TYR A 77 -10.33 14.93 -9.89
CA TYR A 77 -8.89 14.92 -10.09
C TYR A 77 -8.57 14.79 -11.58
N ILE A 78 -7.59 15.57 -12.06
CA ILE A 78 -7.08 15.47 -13.44
C ILE A 78 -5.67 14.91 -13.38
N ASN A 79 -5.44 13.77 -14.04
CA ASN A 79 -4.11 13.17 -14.08
C ASN A 79 -3.17 13.89 -15.07
N ALA A 80 -1.89 13.50 -15.08
CA ALA A 80 -0.88 14.07 -15.98
C ALA A 80 -1.21 13.96 -17.48
N LYS A 81 -2.11 13.04 -17.85
CA LYS A 81 -2.61 12.85 -19.22
C LYS A 81 -3.86 13.67 -19.53
N GLY A 82 -4.32 14.51 -18.61
CA GLY A 82 -5.51 15.35 -18.78
C GLY A 82 -6.83 14.59 -18.59
N LYS A 83 -6.81 13.34 -18.12
CA LYS A 83 -8.03 12.55 -17.89
C LYS A 83 -8.60 12.86 -16.50
N ALA A 84 -9.89 13.17 -16.48
CA ALA A 84 -10.64 13.43 -15.27
C ALA A 84 -11.07 12.12 -14.58
N TYR A 85 -10.99 12.12 -13.25
CA TYR A 85 -11.39 11.05 -12.36
C TYR A 85 -12.17 11.63 -11.18
N THR A 86 -13.22 10.95 -10.75
CA THR A 86 -13.89 11.30 -9.50
C THR A 86 -13.01 10.84 -8.35
N MET A 87 -12.81 11.68 -7.33
CA MET A 87 -11.95 11.36 -6.19
C MET A 87 -12.59 10.35 -5.21
N SER A 88 -13.24 9.30 -5.69
CA SER A 88 -13.95 8.31 -4.88
C SER A 88 -13.27 6.95 -4.94
N LEU A 89 -13.09 6.32 -3.77
CA LEU A 89 -12.59 4.95 -3.70
C LEU A 89 -13.55 4.00 -4.41
N SER A 90 -14.85 4.10 -4.13
CA SER A 90 -15.87 3.20 -4.66
C SER A 90 -16.15 3.43 -6.16
N ASN A 91 -16.23 4.69 -6.59
CA ASN A 91 -16.63 5.01 -7.96
C ASN A 91 -15.46 5.06 -8.94
N THR A 92 -14.21 5.22 -8.48
CA THR A 92 -13.03 5.25 -9.35
C THR A 92 -12.07 4.12 -9.08
N CYS A 93 -11.65 3.90 -7.83
CA CYS A 93 -10.66 2.87 -7.53
C CYS A 93 -11.24 1.47 -7.69
N LEU A 94 -12.42 1.19 -7.10
CA LEU A 94 -13.08 -0.13 -7.20
C LEU A 94 -13.71 -0.41 -8.59
N ASP A 95 -13.90 0.62 -9.40
CA ASP A 95 -14.29 0.43 -10.80
C ASP A 95 -13.14 -0.15 -11.65
N CYS A 96 -11.89 0.04 -11.20
CA CYS A 96 -10.72 -0.63 -11.74
C CYS A 96 -10.30 -1.87 -10.93
N HIS A 97 -10.38 -1.82 -9.60
CA HIS A 97 -9.90 -2.83 -8.67
C HIS A 97 -11.07 -3.66 -8.13
N SER A 98 -11.01 -4.99 -8.21
CA SER A 98 -12.18 -5.87 -8.00
C SER A 98 -12.99 -5.57 -6.74
N ASN A 99 -12.34 -5.66 -5.57
CA ASN A 99 -12.89 -5.31 -4.26
C ASN A 99 -11.73 -5.15 -3.27
N TYR A 100 -12.03 -4.64 -2.08
CA TYR A 100 -11.03 -4.44 -1.03
C TYR A 100 -10.25 -5.72 -0.71
N LYS A 101 -10.97 -6.80 -0.40
CA LYS A 101 -10.42 -8.07 0.08
C LYS A 101 -9.48 -8.74 -0.92
N ASP A 102 -9.83 -8.70 -2.20
CA ASP A 102 -9.10 -9.42 -3.25
C ASP A 102 -8.00 -8.57 -3.89
N PHE A 103 -8.01 -7.24 -3.72
CA PHE A 103 -7.02 -6.34 -4.29
C PHE A 103 -6.27 -5.51 -3.25
N CYS A 104 -6.95 -4.59 -2.56
CA CYS A 104 -6.31 -3.63 -1.66
C CYS A 104 -5.67 -4.33 -0.44
N ASP A 105 -6.39 -5.26 0.18
CA ASP A 105 -5.95 -5.98 1.38
C ASP A 105 -4.70 -6.83 1.13
N ARG A 106 -4.50 -7.31 -0.11
CA ARG A 106 -3.28 -8.05 -0.48
C ARG A 106 -2.02 -7.22 -0.29
N CYS A 107 -2.09 -5.93 -0.65
CA CYS A 107 -0.99 -5.00 -0.45
C CYS A 107 -0.88 -4.53 1.00
N HIS A 108 -2.01 -4.26 1.67
CA HIS A 108 -2.00 -3.80 3.07
C HIS A 108 -1.52 -4.89 4.03
N ALA A 109 -1.95 -6.14 3.85
CA ALA A 109 -1.45 -7.28 4.59
C ALA A 109 0.05 -7.51 4.31
N TYR A 110 0.49 -7.38 3.06
CA TYR A 110 1.90 -7.48 2.70
C TYR A 110 2.74 -6.39 3.37
N ALA A 111 2.24 -5.15 3.40
CA ALA A 111 2.90 -4.01 4.04
C ALA A 111 2.71 -4.00 5.57
N SER A 112 1.93 -4.93 6.13
CA SER A 112 1.55 -4.95 7.55
C SER A 112 0.93 -3.63 8.03
N THR A 113 0.09 -3.04 7.19
CA THR A 113 -0.64 -1.79 7.47
C THR A 113 -2.14 -2.06 7.59
N ASP A 114 -2.80 -1.36 8.49
CA ASP A 114 -4.26 -1.44 8.67
C ASP A 114 -4.89 -0.05 8.46
N PRO A 115 -5.28 0.30 7.23
CA PRO A 115 -5.83 1.61 6.93
C PRO A 115 -7.29 1.74 7.36
N TYR A 116 -7.55 2.69 8.25
CA TYR A 116 -8.87 3.02 8.81
C TYR A 116 -9.87 3.61 7.79
N CYS A 117 -9.46 3.85 6.54
CA CYS A 117 -10.36 4.38 5.51
C CYS A 117 -11.59 3.46 5.35
N TRP A 118 -11.40 2.15 5.51
CA TRP A 118 -12.46 1.15 5.38
C TRP A 118 -13.43 1.11 6.56
N ASP A 119 -13.08 1.71 7.70
CA ASP A 119 -14.00 1.85 8.83
C ASP A 119 -15.22 2.70 8.46
N CYS A 120 -15.07 3.60 7.48
CA CYS A 120 -16.14 4.44 6.96
C CYS A 120 -16.55 4.06 5.54
N HIS A 121 -15.63 3.58 4.70
CA HIS A 121 -15.92 3.14 3.32
C HIS A 121 -16.32 1.65 3.26
N ILE A 122 -17.14 1.19 4.21
CA ILE A 122 -17.57 -0.21 4.33
C ILE A 122 -18.37 -0.64 3.08
N ASP A 123 -17.80 -1.52 2.26
CA ASP A 123 -18.41 -2.24 1.10
C ASP A 123 -19.70 -1.61 0.54
N ASN A 124 -19.57 -0.50 -0.20
CA ASN A 124 -20.72 0.20 -0.77
C ASN A 124 -20.77 0.00 -2.29
N PRO A 125 -21.83 -0.61 -2.86
CA PRO A 125 -22.01 -0.71 -4.30
C PRO A 125 -22.27 0.68 -4.87
N LYS A 126 -21.22 1.34 -5.34
CA LYS A 126 -21.19 2.72 -5.87
C LYS A 126 -21.78 3.73 -4.89
N GLU A 127 -20.94 4.64 -4.41
CA GLU A 127 -21.39 5.71 -3.53
C GLU A 127 -22.39 6.59 -4.30
N GLY A 128 -23.68 6.36 -4.07
CA GLY A 128 -24.83 7.18 -4.47
C GLY A 128 -25.01 7.45 -5.96
N GLU A 129 -25.79 6.60 -6.63
CA GLU A 129 -26.75 7.01 -7.67
C GLU A 129 -28.17 6.76 -7.16
#